data_AF-A0A841ER63-F1
#
_entry.id   AF-A0A841ER63-F1
#
_cell.length_a   1.000
_cell.length_b   1.000
_cell.length_c   1.000
_cell.angle_alpha   90.00
_cell.angle_beta   90.00
_cell.angle_gamma   90.00
#
_symmetry.space_group_name_H-M   'P 1'
#
loop_
_entity.id
_entity.type
_entity.pdbx_description
1 polymer ?
#
loop_
_entity_poly.entity_id
_entity_poly.type
_entity_poly.pdbx_seq_one_letter_code
_entity_poly.pdbx_strand_id
1 'polypeptide(L)'
;MKAKKYLTLLLALCFSIFLHIHESNAQYGQGYGQGGYGGGLGRSRIPQAGEGMQRKPESLDPEKMANEDTRWMIKKLKLTEEQIPKVENANINFAFKRLDFSEEVKKIVPPITEEVRAKIRTKALGIKEERDKEMKAILTEEQFQIYLKKKDNY
;
A
#
# COMPACT_ATOMS: atom_id res chain seq x y z
N MET A 1 -31.39 31.01 41.82
CA MET A 1 -30.96 31.62 40.54
C MET A 1 -29.45 31.52 40.24
N LYS A 2 -28.55 31.43 41.22
CA LYS A 2 -27.09 31.39 40.95
C LYS A 2 -26.60 30.06 40.34
N ALA A 3 -27.16 28.92 40.75
CA ALA A 3 -26.76 27.58 40.26
C ALA A 3 -26.92 27.36 38.74
N LYS A 4 -27.99 27.91 38.13
CA LYS A 4 -28.23 27.82 36.68
C LYS A 4 -27.17 28.57 35.86
N LYS A 5 -26.56 29.63 36.42
CA LYS A 5 -25.50 30.42 35.77
C LYS A 5 -24.17 29.66 35.70
N TYR A 6 -23.86 28.88 36.75
CA TYR A 6 -22.66 28.05 36.77
C TYR A 6 -22.78 26.84 35.84
N LEU A 7 -23.99 26.26 35.72
CA LEU A 7 -24.24 25.15 34.80
C LEU A 7 -24.14 25.57 33.33
N THR A 8 -24.60 26.79 32.99
CA THR A 8 -24.45 27.36 31.64
C THR A 8 -22.99 27.74 31.33
N LEU A 9 -22.26 28.26 32.32
CA LEU A 9 -20.81 28.52 32.18
C LEU A 9 -20.00 27.23 32.00
N LEU A 10 -20.35 26.14 32.69
CA LEU A 10 -19.65 24.85 32.59
C LEU A 10 -19.89 24.17 31.23
N LEU A 11 -21.11 24.25 30.69
CA LEU A 11 -21.44 23.72 29.35
C LEU A 11 -20.78 24.51 28.21
N ALA A 12 -20.66 25.84 28.34
CA ALA A 12 -19.98 26.67 27.35
C ALA A 12 -18.45 26.40 27.29
N LEU A 13 -17.83 26.08 28.43
CA LEU A 13 -16.40 25.74 28.50
C LEU A 13 -16.07 24.42 27.78
N CYS A 14 -16.95 23.42 27.86
CA CYS A 14 -16.77 22.14 27.17
C CYS A 14 -16.92 22.26 25.65
N PHE A 15 -17.70 23.21 25.14
CA PHE A 15 -17.88 23.43 23.70
C PHE A 15 -16.68 24.14 23.06
N SER A 16 -15.95 24.98 23.81
CA SER A 16 -14.75 25.68 23.32
C SER A 16 -13.52 24.76 23.13
N ILE A 17 -13.46 23.62 23.80
CA ILE A 17 -12.35 22.66 23.66
C ILE A 17 -12.50 21.82 22.37
N PHE A 18 -13.74 21.62 21.89
CA PHE A 18 -14.02 20.87 20.66
C PHE A 18 -13.69 21.63 19.36
N LEU A 19 -13.51 22.96 19.41
CA LEU A 19 -13.21 23.78 18.23
C LEU A 19 -11.72 24.00 17.96
N HIS A 20 -10.82 23.45 18.78
CA HIS A 20 -9.36 23.56 18.60
C HIS A 20 -8.72 22.29 17.99
N ILE A 21 -9.52 21.31 17.57
CA ILE A 21 -9.02 20.15 16.83
C ILE A 21 -9.30 20.37 15.35
N HIS A 22 -8.45 21.13 14.66
CA HIS A 22 -8.20 21.01 13.22
C HIS A 22 -7.10 21.97 12.79
N GLU A 23 -5.85 21.58 13.00
CA GLU A 23 -4.74 21.79 12.04
C GLU A 23 -3.68 20.71 12.28
N SER A 24 -4.04 19.46 12.00
CA SER A 24 -3.02 18.46 11.67
C SER A 24 -2.50 18.81 10.28
N ASN A 25 -1.46 19.64 10.22
CA ASN A 25 -0.63 19.76 9.03
C ASN A 25 0.03 18.40 8.79
N ALA A 26 -0.67 17.49 8.11
CA ALA A 26 -0.03 16.39 7.42
C ALA A 26 0.76 17.00 6.26
N GLN A 27 1.96 17.49 6.58
CA GLN A 27 2.99 17.78 5.60
C GLN A 27 3.45 16.43 5.03
N TYR A 28 2.62 15.86 4.15
CA TYR A 28 3.01 14.80 3.25
C TYR A 28 4.20 15.36 2.47
N GLY A 29 5.39 14.84 2.79
CA GLY A 29 6.62 15.21 2.15
C GLY A 29 6.50 15.10 0.64
N GLN A 30 6.32 16.24 -0.01
CA GLN A 30 6.70 16.50 -1.38
C GLN A 30 8.23 16.42 -1.43
N GLY A 31 8.74 15.19 -1.51
CA GLY A 31 10.12 14.88 -1.80
C GLY A 31 10.24 14.42 -3.25
N TYR A 32 10.21 15.38 -4.18
CA TYR A 32 10.70 15.15 -5.53
C TYR A 32 12.23 14.98 -5.46
N GLY A 33 12.69 13.75 -5.69
CA GLY A 33 14.05 13.43 -6.09
C GLY A 33 13.96 12.15 -6.93
N GLN A 34 13.78 12.23 -8.24
CA GLN A 34 14.79 12.54 -9.26
C GLN A 34 16.05 11.66 -9.15
N GLY A 35 16.19 10.77 -10.14
CA GLY A 35 17.44 10.07 -10.49
C GLY A 35 17.34 8.57 -10.26
N GLY A 36 17.36 7.67 -11.25
CA GLY A 36 17.62 7.82 -12.67
C GLY A 36 18.15 6.47 -13.17
N TYR A 37 17.35 5.72 -13.91
CA TYR A 37 17.87 4.62 -14.75
C TYR A 37 18.41 5.26 -16.03
N GLY A 38 19.59 5.87 -15.90
CA GLY A 38 20.35 6.47 -16.99
C GLY A 38 21.59 5.63 -17.26
N GLY A 39 21.60 4.98 -18.43
CA GLY A 39 22.83 4.41 -18.99
C GLY A 39 23.85 5.53 -19.23
N GLY A 40 25.05 5.34 -18.70
CA GLY A 40 26.16 6.26 -18.84
C GLY A 40 27.47 5.50 -18.91
N LEU A 41 27.96 5.31 -20.14
CA LEU A 41 29.35 4.97 -20.41
C LEU A 41 30.24 6.09 -19.85
N GLY A 42 31.02 5.80 -18.80
CA GLY A 42 31.89 6.81 -18.20
C GLY A 42 32.79 6.27 -17.09
N ARG A 43 34.02 5.94 -17.49
CA ARG A 43 35.21 5.64 -16.66
C ARG A 43 35.22 6.27 -15.25
N SER A 44 35.30 5.43 -14.22
CA SER A 44 36.33 5.52 -13.16
C SER A 44 36.32 4.26 -12.30
N ARG A 45 37.49 3.62 -12.22
CA ARG A 45 37.73 2.42 -11.41
C ARG A 45 37.93 2.81 -9.96
N ILE A 46 37.01 2.37 -9.09
CA ILE A 46 37.27 2.08 -7.68
C ILE A 46 36.57 0.74 -7.40
N PRO A 47 37.28 -0.32 -6.96
CA PRO A 47 36.65 -1.60 -6.69
C PRO A 47 35.91 -1.52 -5.36
N GLN A 48 34.59 -1.34 -5.40
CA GLN A 48 33.77 -1.45 -4.19
C GLN A 48 33.57 -2.93 -3.87
N ALA A 49 34.30 -3.41 -2.86
CA ALA A 49 34.07 -4.71 -2.25
C ALA A 49 32.65 -4.74 -1.68
N GLY A 50 31.85 -5.64 -2.21
CA GLY A 50 30.42 -5.70 -1.98
C GLY A 50 29.75 -6.10 -3.27
N GLU A 51 29.96 -7.36 -3.69
CA GLU A 51 28.96 -8.08 -4.46
C GLU A 51 27.65 -7.94 -3.70
N GLY A 52 26.89 -6.89 -4.01
CA GLY A 52 25.49 -6.83 -3.67
C GLY A 52 24.93 -8.09 -4.29
N MET A 53 24.58 -9.06 -3.44
CA MET A 53 23.79 -10.22 -3.83
C MET A 53 22.72 -9.68 -4.75
N GLN A 54 22.89 -9.87 -6.06
CA GLN A 54 21.82 -9.74 -7.01
C GLN A 54 20.85 -10.78 -6.50
N ARG A 55 19.85 -10.35 -5.72
CA ARG A 55 18.71 -11.19 -5.37
C ARG A 55 18.20 -11.61 -6.74
N LYS A 56 18.52 -12.86 -7.10
CA LYS A 56 17.99 -13.51 -8.29
C LYS A 56 16.50 -13.16 -8.27
N PRO A 57 15.95 -12.52 -9.32
CA PRO A 57 14.57 -12.07 -9.30
C PRO A 57 13.75 -13.27 -8.86
N GLU A 58 13.17 -13.17 -7.66
CA GLU A 58 12.38 -14.24 -7.10
C GLU A 58 11.32 -14.50 -8.16
N SER A 59 11.30 -15.74 -8.67
CA SER A 59 10.37 -16.13 -9.72
C SER A 59 8.99 -15.63 -9.30
N LEU A 60 8.34 -14.84 -10.17
CA LEU A 60 6.99 -14.32 -10.00
C LEU A 60 5.98 -15.48 -10.08
N ASP A 61 6.14 -16.50 -9.25
CA ASP A 61 5.20 -17.58 -9.09
C ASP A 61 3.99 -17.00 -8.34
N PRO A 62 2.87 -16.73 -9.05
CA PRO A 62 1.73 -16.05 -8.44
C PRO A 62 1.12 -16.88 -7.32
N GLU A 63 1.15 -18.21 -7.44
CA GLU A 63 0.61 -19.12 -6.46
C GLU A 63 1.44 -19.11 -5.19
N LYS A 64 2.77 -19.16 -5.30
CA LYS A 64 3.66 -19.03 -4.14
C LYS A 64 3.43 -17.70 -3.42
N MET A 65 3.35 -16.59 -4.17
CA MET A 65 3.08 -15.27 -3.60
C MET A 65 1.73 -15.20 -2.90
N ALA A 66 0.68 -15.72 -3.53
CA ALA A 66 -0.66 -15.78 -2.95
C ALA A 66 -0.68 -16.63 -1.67
N ASN A 67 0.02 -17.77 -1.67
CA ASN A 67 0.13 -18.66 -0.52
C ASN A 67 0.84 -18.00 0.68
N GLU A 68 1.94 -17.27 0.44
CA GLU A 68 2.64 -16.52 1.48
C GLU A 68 1.75 -15.43 2.10
N ASP A 69 1.03 -14.68 1.25
CA ASP A 69 0.08 -13.67 1.71
C ASP A 69 -1.06 -14.30 2.52
N THR A 70 -1.65 -15.38 2.04
CA THR A 70 -2.72 -16.11 2.74
C THR A 70 -2.24 -16.64 4.09
N ARG A 71 -1.06 -17.27 4.16
CA ARG A 71 -0.47 -17.75 5.42
C ARG A 71 -0.24 -16.62 6.42
N TRP A 72 0.23 -15.46 5.95
CA TRP A 72 0.36 -14.29 6.80
C TRP A 72 -1.01 -13.84 7.34
N MET A 73 -2.02 -13.78 6.47
CA MET A 73 -3.37 -13.33 6.84
C MET A 73 -4.02 -14.27 7.85
N ILE A 74 -3.93 -15.59 7.64
CA ILE A 74 -4.39 -16.60 8.62
C ILE A 74 -3.76 -16.34 9.98
N LYS A 75 -2.43 -16.16 10.04
CA LYS A 75 -1.71 -16.01 11.31
C LYS A 75 -2.01 -14.69 12.02
N LYS A 76 -2.08 -13.59 11.27
CA LYS A 76 -2.14 -12.21 11.81
C LYS A 76 -3.56 -11.67 11.96
N LEU A 77 -4.45 -12.02 11.04
CA LEU A 77 -5.85 -11.57 11.06
C LEU A 77 -6.76 -12.56 11.78
N LYS A 78 -6.26 -13.77 12.09
CA LYS A 78 -7.05 -14.84 12.72
C LYS A 78 -8.31 -15.13 11.90
N LEU A 79 -8.11 -15.38 10.61
CA LEU A 79 -9.20 -15.66 9.68
C LEU A 79 -10.03 -16.85 10.16
N THR A 80 -11.35 -16.76 9.99
CA THR A 80 -12.26 -17.88 10.22
C THR A 80 -12.18 -18.90 9.08
N GLU A 81 -12.64 -20.13 9.32
CA GLU A 81 -12.68 -21.18 8.28
C GLU A 81 -13.48 -20.74 7.03
N GLU A 82 -14.50 -19.91 7.20
CA GLU A 82 -15.28 -19.34 6.10
C GLU A 82 -14.55 -18.24 5.31
N GLN A 83 -13.63 -17.52 5.96
CA GLN A 83 -12.86 -16.45 5.35
C GLN A 83 -11.66 -16.98 4.56
N ILE A 84 -11.02 -18.05 5.04
CA ILE A 84 -9.81 -18.64 4.44
C ILE A 84 -9.95 -18.88 2.93
N PRO A 85 -10.94 -19.64 2.42
CA PRO A 85 -11.03 -19.92 0.98
C PRO A 85 -11.33 -18.67 0.16
N LYS A 86 -12.04 -17.67 0.73
CA LYS A 86 -12.32 -16.39 0.06
C LYS A 86 -11.05 -15.55 -0.07
N VAL A 87 -10.26 -15.46 1.00
CA VAL A 87 -8.97 -14.76 1.02
C VAL A 87 -7.97 -15.42 0.09
N GLU A 88 -7.92 -16.76 0.07
CA GLU A 88 -7.04 -17.52 -0.82
C GLU A 88 -7.33 -17.22 -2.28
N ASN A 89 -8.60 -17.34 -2.69
CA ASN A 89 -9.03 -17.01 -4.04
C ASN A 89 -8.71 -15.56 -4.42
N ALA A 90 -9.00 -14.61 -3.52
CA ALA A 90 -8.72 -13.19 -3.77
C ALA A 90 -7.21 -12.90 -3.88
N ASN A 91 -6.36 -13.55 -3.07
CA ASN A 91 -4.91 -13.41 -3.18
C ASN A 91 -4.35 -14.04 -4.47
N ILE A 92 -4.88 -15.19 -4.91
CA ILE A 92 -4.53 -15.82 -6.19
C ILE A 92 -4.88 -14.89 -7.35
N ASN A 93 -6.12 -14.39 -7.39
CA ASN A 93 -6.58 -13.45 -8.42
C ASN A 93 -5.70 -12.19 -8.48
N PHE A 94 -5.37 -11.63 -7.32
CA PHE A 94 -4.49 -10.47 -7.24
C PHE A 94 -3.07 -10.78 -7.75
N ALA A 95 -2.52 -11.94 -7.41
CA ALA A 95 -1.19 -12.34 -7.84
C ALA A 95 -1.12 -12.50 -9.36
N PHE A 96 -2.12 -13.12 -9.99
CA PHE A 96 -2.22 -13.22 -11.44
C PHE A 96 -2.37 -11.85 -12.11
N LYS A 97 -3.24 -10.96 -11.59
CA LYS A 97 -3.36 -9.59 -12.12
C LYS A 97 -2.05 -8.82 -12.07
N ARG A 98 -1.26 -9.00 -11.01
CA ARG A 98 0.08 -8.41 -10.89
C ARG A 98 1.08 -9.01 -11.88
N LEU A 99 1.02 -10.32 -12.11
CA LEU A 99 1.85 -10.98 -13.12
C LEU A 99 1.52 -10.45 -14.51
N ASP A 100 0.24 -10.46 -14.91
CA ASP A 100 -0.21 -9.97 -16.20
C ASP A 100 0.21 -8.52 -16.43
N PHE A 101 0.01 -7.66 -15.42
CA PHE A 101 0.47 -6.27 -15.47
C PHE A 101 1.99 -6.14 -15.61
N SER A 102 2.76 -6.97 -14.91
CA SER A 102 4.22 -7.01 -15.05
C SER A 102 4.64 -7.41 -16.46
N GLU A 103 4.01 -8.43 -17.05
CA GLU A 103 4.27 -8.87 -18.42
C GLU A 103 3.85 -7.82 -19.46
N GLU A 104 2.78 -7.07 -19.23
CA GLU A 104 2.41 -5.94 -20.07
C GLU A 104 3.47 -4.82 -20.02
N VAL A 105 3.93 -4.45 -18.83
CA VAL A 105 4.95 -3.40 -18.67
C VAL A 105 6.27 -3.79 -19.33
N LYS A 106 6.68 -5.07 -19.22
CA LYS A 106 7.89 -5.58 -19.88
C LYS A 106 7.87 -5.44 -21.40
N LYS A 107 6.68 -5.45 -22.02
CA LYS A 107 6.52 -5.31 -23.48
C LYS A 107 6.63 -3.85 -23.96
N ILE A 108 6.69 -2.88 -23.05
CA ILE A 108 6.80 -1.47 -23.40
C ILE A 108 8.24 -1.16 -23.82
N VAL A 109 8.41 -0.73 -25.07
CA VAL A 109 9.72 -0.38 -25.63
C VAL A 109 10.01 1.12 -25.42
N PRO A 110 11.22 1.50 -25.01
CA PRO A 110 11.61 2.91 -24.89
C PRO A 110 11.57 3.67 -26.23
N PRO A 111 11.37 5.01 -26.21
CA PRO A 111 11.22 5.86 -25.03
C PRO A 111 9.80 5.80 -24.44
N ILE A 112 9.72 5.75 -23.11
CA ILE A 112 8.44 5.76 -22.38
C ILE A 112 7.96 7.21 -22.23
N THR A 113 6.88 7.56 -22.92
CA THR A 113 6.24 8.88 -22.81
C THR A 113 5.54 9.07 -21.46
N GLU A 114 5.28 10.33 -21.06
CA GLU A 114 4.56 10.59 -19.80
C GLU A 114 3.13 10.03 -19.82
N GLU A 115 2.47 10.00 -20.98
CA GLU A 115 1.15 9.38 -21.13
C GLU A 115 1.18 7.88 -20.83
N VAL A 116 2.18 7.17 -21.36
CA VAL A 116 2.36 5.74 -21.08
C VAL A 116 2.68 5.54 -19.59
N ARG A 117 3.52 6.40 -19.01
CA ARG A 117 3.84 6.36 -17.58
C ARG A 117 2.60 6.58 -16.71
N ALA A 118 1.74 7.53 -17.06
CA ALA A 118 0.48 7.78 -16.38
C ALA A 118 -0.44 6.55 -16.45
N LYS A 119 -0.59 5.94 -17.64
CA LYS A 119 -1.38 4.70 -17.81
C LYS A 119 -0.88 3.55 -16.92
N ILE A 120 0.44 3.34 -16.86
CA ILE A 120 1.05 2.34 -15.98
C ILE A 120 0.70 2.61 -14.52
N ARG A 121 0.85 3.86 -14.04
CA ARG A 121 0.51 4.24 -12.66
C ARG A 121 -0.97 4.03 -12.35
N THR A 122 -1.86 4.48 -13.23
CA THR A 122 -3.31 4.35 -13.05
C THR A 122 -3.72 2.88 -12.99
N LYS A 123 -3.20 2.04 -13.88
CA LYS A 123 -3.49 0.60 -13.86
C LYS A 123 -2.95 -0.07 -12.60
N ALA A 124 -1.72 0.26 -12.18
CA ALA A 124 -1.14 -0.25 -10.94
C ALA A 124 -1.97 0.14 -9.70
N LEU A 125 -2.47 1.38 -9.65
CA LEU A 125 -3.34 1.86 -8.58
C LEU A 125 -4.67 1.11 -8.59
N GLY A 126 -5.33 0.97 -9.76
CA GLY A 126 -6.59 0.25 -9.88
C GLY A 126 -6.51 -1.21 -9.40
N ILE A 127 -5.41 -1.92 -9.72
CA ILE A 127 -5.19 -3.29 -9.23
C ILE A 127 -5.11 -3.33 -7.69
N LYS A 128 -4.49 -2.33 -7.06
CA LYS A 128 -4.41 -2.23 -5.60
C LYS A 128 -5.77 -1.91 -4.97
N GLU A 129 -6.49 -0.95 -5.53
CA GLU A 129 -7.81 -0.53 -5.02
C GLU A 129 -8.84 -1.65 -5.15
N GLU A 130 -8.80 -2.41 -6.24
CA GLU A 130 -9.67 -3.57 -6.42
C GLU A 130 -9.39 -4.65 -5.37
N ARG A 131 -8.12 -4.93 -5.07
CA ARG A 131 -7.74 -5.84 -3.97
C ARG A 131 -8.28 -5.33 -2.64
N ASP A 132 -8.07 -4.05 -2.33
CA ASP A 132 -8.52 -3.48 -1.06
C ASP A 132 -10.05 -3.58 -0.92
N LYS A 133 -10.80 -3.35 -2.01
CA LYS A 133 -12.25 -3.51 -2.04
C LYS A 133 -12.69 -4.95 -1.79
N GLU A 134 -12.04 -5.92 -2.43
CA GLU A 134 -12.32 -7.35 -2.24
C GLU A 134 -12.00 -7.80 -0.81
N MET A 135 -10.84 -7.38 -0.27
CA MET A 135 -10.45 -7.68 1.10
C MET A 135 -11.42 -7.08 2.12
N LYS A 136 -11.89 -5.84 1.91
CA LYS A 136 -12.87 -5.21 2.79
C LYS A 136 -14.21 -5.95 2.83
N ALA A 137 -14.59 -6.62 1.74
CA ALA A 137 -15.83 -7.41 1.69
C ALA A 137 -15.71 -8.77 2.42
N ILE A 138 -14.49 -9.29 2.59
CA ILE A 138 -14.23 -10.61 3.20
C ILE A 138 -13.89 -10.46 4.69
N LEU A 139 -13.12 -9.43 5.04
CA LEU A 139 -12.58 -9.22 6.37
C LEU A 139 -13.55 -8.42 7.25
N THR A 140 -13.47 -8.61 8.56
CA THR A 140 -14.09 -7.66 9.49
C THR A 140 -13.36 -6.32 9.42
N GLU A 141 -14.00 -5.24 9.88
CA GLU A 141 -13.37 -3.91 9.89
C GLU A 141 -12.03 -3.93 10.65
N GLU A 142 -11.97 -4.57 11.82
CA GLU A 142 -10.73 -4.69 12.61
C GLU A 142 -9.62 -5.44 11.85
N GLN A 143 -9.95 -6.56 11.20
CA GLN A 143 -9.01 -7.30 10.38
C GLN A 143 -8.52 -6.48 9.17
N PHE A 144 -9.42 -5.73 8.54
CA PHE A 144 -9.10 -4.88 7.41
C PHE A 144 -8.14 -3.75 7.80
N GLN A 145 -8.30 -3.15 8.98
CA GLN A 145 -7.35 -2.16 9.49
C GLN A 145 -5.95 -2.75 9.74
N ILE A 146 -5.85 -3.98 10.24
CA ILE A 146 -4.55 -4.68 10.39
C ILE A 146 -3.93 -4.98 9.01
N TYR A 147 -4.76 -5.38 8.05
CA TYR A 147 -4.35 -5.60 6.66
C TYR A 147 -3.76 -4.32 6.03
N LEU A 148 -4.42 -3.17 6.17
CA LEU A 148 -3.93 -1.89 5.65
C LEU A 148 -2.57 -1.51 6.27
N LYS A 149 -2.38 -1.72 7.57
CA LYS A 149 -1.09 -1.48 8.24
C LYS A 149 0.05 -2.33 7.67
N LYS A 150 -0.21 -3.57 7.23
CA LYS A 150 0.82 -4.38 6.54
C LYS A 150 1.26 -3.69 5.25
N LYS A 151 0.30 -3.15 4.49
CA LYS A 151 0.54 -2.50 3.20
C LYS A 151 1.42 -1.26 3.33
N ASP A 152 1.22 -0.46 4.37
CA ASP A 152 1.98 0.78 4.59
C ASP A 152 3.45 0.56 5.00
N ASN A 153 3.82 -0.67 5.38
CA ASN A 153 5.18 -1.04 5.78
C ASN A 153 6.04 -1.61 4.63
N TYR A 154 5.54 -1.59 3.39
CA TYR A 154 6.24 -2.00 2.16
C TYR A 154 6.33 -0.84 1.17
#